data_AF-A0A969KFY7-F1
#
_entry.id   AF-A0A969KFY7-F1
#
_cell.length_a   1.000
_cell.length_b   1.000
_cell.length_c   1.000
_cell.angle_alpha   90.00
_cell.angle_beta   90.00
_cell.angle_gamma   90.00
#
_symmetry.space_group_name_H-M   'P 1'
#
loop_
_entity.id
_entity.type
_entity.pdbx_description
1 polymer ?
#
loop_
_entity_poly.entity_id
_entity_poly.type
_entity_poly.pdbx_seq_one_letter_code
_entity_poly.pdbx_strand_id
1 'polypeptide(L)'
;MSHLKIQRSPKCFRDSVDLMMGYVRHQIEQEAADKLLYFHNYHHVSGVRRRAELIFDAVRPHWQAELNQLHDPLDLDRMRDLLNLAALAHDLVQDFLPFKPWAARRREMGASEHATIDKLLGAIAELNRDLAEQQPDNLDIQFSPADCDIIQEAIAATICDFDPGDRAIFQPYLYTDAEKSPVAIILSLADIGAICIEGIPAFRQEGREIFLEENPDFVPLVLHPEELAQYSPTKHEELRRNLLSRAQFQIGFAQGRFNRLQVETRDLPVQSLPTLYNEVFAYANDDTMAELKATTPTDPDTSLNELLAF
;
A
#
# COMPACT_ATOMS: atom_id res chain seq x y z
N MET A 1 2.93 5.08 26.36
CA MET A 1 3.24 5.95 25.21
C MET A 1 4.72 6.30 25.28
N SER A 2 5.54 5.82 24.34
CA SER A 2 6.94 6.23 24.26
C SER A 2 6.99 7.62 23.65
N HIS A 3 7.32 8.63 24.44
CA HIS A 3 7.60 9.97 23.91
C HIS A 3 8.62 9.86 22.78
N LEU A 4 8.30 10.45 21.62
CA LEU A 4 9.25 10.76 20.56
C LEU A 4 10.39 11.58 21.17
N LYS A 5 11.46 10.92 21.61
CA LYS A 5 12.63 11.65 22.11
C LYS A 5 13.32 12.28 20.92
N ILE A 6 13.04 13.56 20.68
CA ILE A 6 13.72 14.38 19.67
C ILE A 6 15.21 14.43 20.07
N GLN A 7 16.04 13.61 19.42
CA GLN A 7 17.49 13.60 19.66
C GLN A 7 18.17 14.80 19.00
N ARG A 8 17.51 15.40 17.99
CA ARG A 8 17.96 16.58 17.25
C ARG A 8 16.76 17.39 16.80
N SER A 9 16.70 18.68 17.15
CA SER A 9 15.61 19.56 16.73
C SER A 9 15.64 19.77 15.20
N PRO A 10 14.49 19.61 14.51
CA PRO A 10 14.31 19.90 13.09
C PRO A 10 14.72 21.33 12.72
N LYS A 11 15.31 21.50 11.53
CA LYS A 11 15.71 22.80 10.98
C LYS A 11 14.86 23.23 9.78
N CYS A 12 14.18 22.29 9.13
CA CYS A 12 13.26 22.51 8.02
C CYS A 12 12.10 21.52 8.13
N PHE A 13 11.05 21.69 7.32
CA PHE A 13 9.92 20.76 7.29
C PHE A 13 10.35 19.32 7.03
N ARG A 14 11.26 19.10 6.08
CA ARG A 14 11.80 17.77 5.77
C ARG A 14 12.40 17.09 6.99
N ASP A 15 13.13 17.80 7.86
CA ASP A 15 13.67 17.21 9.08
C ASP A 15 12.54 16.71 10.01
N SER A 16 11.41 17.43 10.08
CA SER A 16 10.23 17.01 10.84
C SER A 16 9.56 15.78 10.23
N VAL A 17 9.48 15.73 8.90
CA VAL A 17 9.00 14.55 8.17
C VAL A 17 9.90 13.35 8.41
N ASP A 18 11.23 13.51 8.33
CA ASP A 18 12.19 12.44 8.57
C ASP A 18 12.08 11.88 10.00
N LEU A 19 11.85 12.73 11.01
CA LEU A 19 11.55 12.28 12.37
C LEU A 19 10.27 11.45 12.44
N MET A 20 9.21 11.87 11.74
CA MET A 20 7.95 11.12 11.66
C MET A 20 8.08 9.80 10.94
N MET A 21 8.82 9.76 9.84
CA MET A 21 9.12 8.52 9.14
C MET A 21 9.92 7.54 10.02
N GLY A 22 10.85 8.05 10.85
CA GLY A 22 11.56 7.25 11.84
C GLY A 22 10.63 6.64 12.89
N TYR A 23 9.68 7.41 13.39
CA TYR A 23 8.63 6.93 14.31
C TYR A 23 7.74 5.87 13.65
N VAL A 24 7.20 6.17 12.47
CA VAL A 24 6.32 5.28 11.69
C VAL A 24 7.01 3.94 11.44
N ARG A 25 8.28 3.97 11.00
CA ARG A 25 9.08 2.75 10.81
C ARG A 25 9.09 1.88 12.07
N HIS A 26 9.46 2.48 13.21
CA HIS A 26 9.56 1.75 14.47
C HIS A 26 8.22 1.13 14.88
N GLN A 27 7.14 1.88 14.69
CA GLN A 27 5.78 1.42 14.99
C GLN A 27 5.33 0.28 14.07
N ILE A 28 5.63 0.34 12.77
CA ILE A 28 5.31 -0.75 11.83
C ILE A 28 6.10 -2.01 12.16
N GLU A 29 7.39 -1.89 12.49
CA GLU A 29 8.21 -3.04 12.91
C GLU A 29 7.63 -3.71 14.16
N GLN A 30 7.13 -2.92 15.13
CA GLN A 30 6.44 -3.44 16.32
C GLN A 30 5.10 -4.10 15.96
N GLU A 31 4.24 -3.40 15.21
CA GLU A 31 2.93 -3.90 14.79
C GLU A 31 3.06 -5.24 14.04
N ALA A 32 4.02 -5.32 13.12
CA ALA A 32 4.27 -6.53 12.34
C ALA A 32 4.73 -7.70 13.21
N ALA A 33 5.60 -7.45 14.20
CA ALA A 33 6.05 -8.47 15.13
C ALA A 33 4.91 -8.94 16.05
N ASP A 34 4.13 -8.01 16.60
CA ASP A 34 3.07 -8.29 17.57
C ASP A 34 1.89 -9.04 16.93
N LYS A 35 1.56 -8.73 15.67
CA LYS A 35 0.41 -9.30 14.96
C LYS A 35 0.79 -10.38 13.92
N LEU A 36 2.07 -10.69 13.79
CA LEU A 36 2.62 -11.64 12.79
C LEU A 36 2.21 -11.24 11.35
N LEU A 37 2.50 -9.98 10.98
CA LEU A 37 2.16 -9.44 9.66
C LEU A 37 3.22 -9.83 8.63
N TYR A 38 2.84 -10.69 7.68
CA TYR A 38 3.73 -11.14 6.61
C TYR A 38 3.76 -10.18 5.42
N PHE A 39 2.68 -9.41 5.21
CA PHE A 39 2.57 -8.46 4.11
C PHE A 39 2.60 -7.02 4.60
N HIS A 40 1.67 -6.62 5.47
CA HIS A 40 1.55 -5.23 5.93
C HIS A 40 2.66 -4.90 6.95
N ASN A 41 3.90 -4.79 6.46
CA ASN A 41 5.11 -4.60 7.23
C ASN A 41 6.04 -3.57 6.56
N TYR A 42 7.23 -3.34 7.12
CA TYR A 42 8.14 -2.30 6.63
C TYR A 42 8.60 -2.52 5.17
N HIS A 43 8.70 -3.76 4.71
CA HIS A 43 9.08 -4.06 3.32
C HIS A 43 8.00 -3.58 2.35
N HIS A 44 6.72 -3.89 2.63
CA HIS A 44 5.58 -3.44 1.83
C HIS A 44 5.52 -1.92 1.75
N VAL A 45 5.44 -1.22 2.89
CA VAL A 45 5.33 0.25 2.87
C VAL A 45 6.55 0.94 2.24
N SER A 46 7.73 0.32 2.32
CA SER A 46 8.91 0.78 1.57
C SER A 46 8.76 0.57 0.06
N GLY A 47 8.13 -0.52 -0.36
CA GLY A 47 7.76 -0.77 -1.76
C GLY A 47 6.74 0.23 -2.27
N VAL A 48 5.69 0.50 -1.51
CA VAL A 48 4.67 1.53 -1.83
C VAL A 48 5.33 2.90 -1.96
N ARG A 49 6.20 3.29 -1.02
CA ARG A 49 6.94 4.55 -1.10
C ARG A 49 7.78 4.66 -2.38
N ARG A 50 8.52 3.61 -2.76
CA ARG A 50 9.31 3.61 -4.02
C ARG A 50 8.40 3.78 -5.24
N ARG A 51 7.29 3.06 -5.29
CA ARG A 51 6.29 3.18 -6.38
C ARG A 51 5.72 4.60 -6.44
N ALA A 52 5.39 5.18 -5.30
CA ALA A 52 4.90 6.55 -5.19
C ALA A 52 5.92 7.58 -5.69
N GLU A 53 7.21 7.42 -5.35
CA GLU A 53 8.28 8.29 -5.84
C GLU A 53 8.44 8.20 -7.37
N LEU A 54 8.33 7.00 -7.97
CA LEU A 54 8.37 6.83 -9.43
C LEU A 54 7.22 7.57 -10.14
N ILE A 55 5.99 7.41 -9.63
CA ILE A 55 4.82 8.10 -10.18
C ILE A 55 4.97 9.62 -10.01
N PHE A 56 5.38 10.07 -8.82
CA PHE A 56 5.60 11.48 -8.53
C PHE A 56 6.63 12.10 -9.47
N ASP A 57 7.79 11.46 -9.65
CA ASP A 57 8.87 11.99 -10.49
C ASP A 57 8.48 12.05 -11.98
N ALA A 58 7.61 11.15 -12.45
CA ALA A 58 7.03 11.20 -13.80
C ALA A 58 6.04 12.36 -13.98
N VAL A 59 5.29 12.72 -12.93
CA VAL A 59 4.24 13.74 -13.01
C VAL A 59 4.76 15.16 -12.70
N ARG A 60 5.71 15.27 -11.77
CA ARG A 60 6.24 16.53 -11.22
C ARG A 60 6.63 17.57 -12.27
N PRO A 61 7.32 17.24 -13.39
CA PRO A 61 7.69 18.25 -14.39
C PRO A 61 6.46 18.94 -15.02
N HIS A 62 5.35 18.22 -15.15
CA HIS A 62 4.13 18.71 -15.77
C HIS A 62 3.35 19.60 -14.79
N TRP A 63 3.24 19.20 -13.53
CA TRP A 63 2.69 20.08 -12.48
C TRP A 63 3.51 21.35 -12.33
N GLN A 64 4.84 21.25 -12.31
CA GLN A 64 5.69 22.44 -12.19
C GLN A 64 5.46 23.42 -13.36
N ALA A 65 5.27 22.90 -14.58
CA ALA A 65 4.99 23.73 -15.74
C ALA A 65 3.62 24.44 -15.62
N GLU A 66 2.60 23.75 -15.12
CA GLU A 66 1.26 24.30 -14.90
C GLU A 66 1.25 25.36 -13.78
N LEU A 67 1.83 25.05 -12.62
CA LEU A 67 1.95 25.99 -11.50
C LEU A 67 2.70 27.27 -11.89
N ASN A 68 3.77 27.13 -12.69
CA ASN A 68 4.52 28.27 -13.22
C ASN A 68 3.65 29.16 -14.12
N GLN A 69 2.71 28.60 -14.88
CA GLN A 69 1.77 29.35 -15.73
C GLN A 69 0.68 30.04 -14.89
N LEU A 70 0.23 29.39 -13.82
CA LEU A 70 -0.80 29.90 -12.91
C LEU A 70 -0.26 30.86 -11.85
N HIS A 71 1.07 30.99 -11.72
CA HIS A 71 1.74 31.69 -10.62
C HIS A 71 1.32 31.17 -9.24
N ASP A 72 1.06 29.86 -9.16
CA ASP A 72 0.64 29.20 -7.94
C ASP A 72 1.87 28.90 -7.04
N PRO A 73 1.84 29.27 -5.75
CA PRO A 73 2.96 29.04 -4.83
C PRO A 73 3.05 27.60 -4.29
N LEU A 74 2.27 26.63 -4.81
CA LEU A 74 2.29 25.25 -4.33
C LEU A 74 3.72 24.68 -4.27
N ASP A 75 4.08 24.18 -3.09
CA ASP A 75 5.39 23.62 -2.80
C ASP A 75 5.40 22.12 -3.14
N LEU A 76 5.91 21.78 -4.32
CA LEU A 76 6.06 20.39 -4.78
C LEU A 76 7.03 19.59 -3.90
N ASP A 77 8.02 20.21 -3.26
CA ASP A 77 8.94 19.48 -2.39
C ASP A 77 8.26 19.12 -1.07
N ARG A 78 7.45 20.04 -0.51
CA ARG A 78 6.57 19.74 0.62
C ARG A 78 5.58 18.63 0.29
N MET A 79 4.95 18.68 -0.89
CA MET A 79 4.04 17.62 -1.36
C MET A 79 4.73 16.25 -1.46
N ARG A 80 5.97 16.20 -1.96
CA ARG A 80 6.78 14.97 -1.99
C ARG A 80 7.05 14.44 -0.59
N ASP A 81 7.38 15.32 0.35
CA ASP A 81 7.64 14.94 1.74
C ASP A 81 6.35 14.39 2.41
N LEU A 82 5.18 14.98 2.15
CA LEU A 82 3.88 14.45 2.61
C LEU A 82 3.55 13.08 2.01
N LEU A 83 3.77 12.92 0.70
CA LEU A 83 3.57 11.65 0.00
C LEU A 83 4.45 10.55 0.59
N ASN A 84 5.72 10.86 0.86
CA ASN A 84 6.65 9.90 1.46
C ASN A 84 6.24 9.48 2.87
N LEU A 85 5.72 10.42 3.68
CA LEU A 85 5.19 10.09 5.00
C LEU A 85 3.92 9.25 4.92
N ALA A 86 2.94 9.65 4.10
CA ALA A 86 1.69 8.94 3.93
C ALA A 86 1.92 7.53 3.38
N ALA A 87 2.77 7.38 2.36
CA ALA A 87 3.14 6.08 1.79
C ALA A 87 3.80 5.16 2.81
N LEU A 88 4.66 5.69 3.68
CA LEU A 88 5.27 4.88 4.73
C LEU A 88 4.28 4.51 5.84
N ALA A 89 3.28 5.36 6.08
CA ALA A 89 2.40 5.25 7.23
C ALA A 89 1.05 4.59 6.96
N HIS A 90 0.60 4.45 5.70
CA HIS A 90 -0.77 4.02 5.38
C HIS A 90 -1.22 2.70 6.03
N ASP A 91 -0.27 1.81 6.34
CA ASP A 91 -0.48 0.53 7.03
C ASP A 91 0.07 0.49 8.47
N LEU A 92 0.21 1.63 9.13
CA LEU A 92 0.77 1.75 10.49
C LEU A 92 0.05 0.88 11.53
N VAL A 93 -1.24 0.63 11.34
CA VAL A 93 -2.10 -0.17 12.22
C VAL A 93 -2.87 -1.19 11.38
N GLN A 94 -2.91 -2.45 11.82
CA GLN A 94 -3.69 -3.52 11.18
C GLN A 94 -4.66 -4.18 12.18
N ASP A 95 -5.94 -3.84 12.11
CA ASP A 95 -6.95 -4.36 13.04
C ASP A 95 -7.76 -5.49 12.43
N PHE A 96 -7.58 -6.69 13.00
CA PHE A 96 -8.30 -7.89 12.61
C PHE A 96 -9.47 -8.18 13.54
N LEU A 97 -10.56 -8.65 12.94
CA LEU A 97 -11.66 -9.27 13.66
C LEU A 97 -11.21 -10.59 14.31
N PRO A 98 -11.82 -11.01 15.42
CA PRO A 98 -11.59 -12.33 15.99
C PRO A 98 -11.80 -13.44 14.95
N PHE A 99 -10.84 -14.35 14.82
CA PHE A 99 -10.87 -15.45 13.86
C PHE A 99 -10.74 -16.81 14.55
N LYS A 100 -11.12 -17.86 13.82
CA LYS A 100 -11.01 -19.26 14.27
C LYS A 100 -9.82 -19.92 13.55
N PRO A 101 -9.24 -21.00 14.12
CA PRO A 101 -8.25 -21.79 13.41
C PRO A 101 -8.77 -22.23 12.04
N TRP A 102 -7.92 -22.16 11.03
CA TRP A 102 -8.18 -22.47 9.62
C TRP A 102 -9.22 -21.58 8.93
N ALA A 103 -9.59 -20.46 9.55
CA ALA A 103 -10.36 -19.41 8.90
C ALA A 103 -9.43 -18.23 8.59
N ALA A 104 -9.58 -17.65 7.40
CA ALA A 104 -8.86 -16.44 7.04
C ALA A 104 -9.19 -15.31 8.03
N ARG A 105 -8.16 -14.56 8.45
CA ARG A 105 -8.33 -13.30 9.16
C ARG A 105 -9.16 -12.35 8.30
N ARG A 106 -9.95 -11.51 8.97
CA ARG A 106 -10.80 -10.52 8.30
C ARG A 106 -10.59 -9.17 8.96
N ARG A 107 -10.73 -8.12 8.18
CA ARG A 107 -10.71 -6.73 8.62
C ARG A 107 -12.09 -6.11 8.42
N GLU A 108 -12.44 -5.16 9.26
CA GLU A 108 -13.55 -4.25 8.98
C GLU A 108 -13.08 -3.19 7.98
N MET A 109 -13.89 -2.92 6.96
CA MET A 109 -13.53 -2.00 5.89
C MET A 109 -13.21 -0.61 6.47
N GLY A 110 -12.03 -0.08 6.15
CA GLY A 110 -11.59 1.23 6.61
C GLY A 110 -11.09 1.28 8.06
N ALA A 111 -11.32 0.27 8.89
CA ALA A 111 -11.01 0.38 10.32
C ALA A 111 -9.51 0.57 10.59
N SER A 112 -8.66 -0.11 9.81
CA SER A 112 -7.20 -0.02 9.94
C SER A 112 -6.66 1.32 9.47
N GLU A 113 -7.23 1.86 8.38
CA GLU A 113 -6.87 3.17 7.82
C GLU A 113 -7.28 4.30 8.77
N HIS A 114 -8.49 4.25 9.33
CA HIS A 114 -8.92 5.24 10.34
C HIS A 114 -8.04 5.19 11.60
N ALA A 115 -7.73 4.00 12.11
CA ALA A 115 -6.85 3.85 13.27
C ALA A 115 -5.42 4.35 12.97
N THR A 116 -4.92 4.11 11.75
CA THR A 116 -3.65 4.65 11.25
C THR A 116 -3.65 6.18 11.23
N ILE A 117 -4.70 6.79 10.67
CA ILE A 117 -4.87 8.25 10.62
C ILE A 117 -4.85 8.83 12.03
N ASP A 118 -5.67 8.31 12.94
CA ASP A 118 -5.76 8.79 14.33
C ASP A 118 -4.39 8.71 15.04
N LYS A 119 -3.70 7.58 14.89
CA LYS A 119 -2.38 7.35 15.50
C LYS A 119 -1.33 8.30 14.94
N LEU A 120 -1.27 8.47 13.61
CA LEU A 120 -0.30 9.34 12.95
C LEU A 120 -0.54 10.81 13.27
N LEU A 121 -1.79 11.29 13.14
CA LEU A 121 -2.12 12.68 13.42
C LEU A 121 -1.93 13.03 14.90
N GLY A 122 -2.19 12.08 15.81
CA GLY A 122 -1.84 12.22 17.22
C GLY A 122 -0.34 12.43 17.45
N ALA A 123 0.51 11.64 16.78
CA ALA A 123 1.96 11.77 16.86
C ALA A 123 2.47 13.08 16.23
N ILE A 124 1.89 13.51 15.10
CA ILE A 124 2.18 14.81 14.47
C ILE A 124 1.80 15.96 15.41
N ALA A 125 0.64 15.89 16.08
CA ALA A 125 0.22 16.90 17.03
C ALA A 125 1.15 16.97 18.25
N GLU A 126 1.67 15.84 18.72
CA GLU A 126 2.74 15.79 19.75
C GLU A 126 4.01 16.48 19.26
N LEU A 127 4.52 16.12 18.08
CA LEU A 127 5.70 16.73 17.50
C LEU A 127 5.53 18.25 17.32
N ASN A 128 4.41 18.70 16.78
CA ASN A 128 4.13 20.12 16.58
C ASN A 128 4.12 20.90 17.92
N ARG A 129 3.57 20.32 18.99
CA ARG A 129 3.62 20.95 20.33
C ARG A 129 5.06 21.09 20.82
N ASP A 130 5.85 20.02 20.72
CA ASP A 130 7.26 20.04 21.12
C ASP A 130 8.07 21.06 20.31
N LEU A 131 7.79 21.17 19.01
CA LEU A 131 8.41 22.16 18.12
C LEU A 131 8.00 23.59 18.46
N ALA A 132 6.73 23.84 18.77
CA ALA A 132 6.25 25.16 19.16
C ALA A 132 6.86 25.64 20.48
N GLU A 133 7.14 24.73 21.42
CA GLU A 133 7.86 25.05 22.66
C GLU A 133 9.35 25.35 22.44
N GLN A 134 10.01 24.59 21.55
CA GLN A 134 11.45 24.72 21.30
C GLN A 134 11.79 25.84 20.32
N GLN A 135 10.93 26.10 19.34
CA GLN A 135 11.15 27.01 18.21
C GLN A 135 9.86 27.79 17.88
N PRO A 136 9.35 28.64 18.79
CA PRO A 136 8.04 29.30 18.66
C PRO A 136 7.91 30.20 17.42
N ASP A 137 9.02 30.76 16.93
CA ASP A 137 9.02 31.67 15.78
C ASP A 137 9.19 30.95 14.43
N ASN A 138 9.36 29.62 14.42
CA ASN A 138 9.59 28.83 13.21
C ASN A 138 8.39 27.92 12.92
N LEU A 139 7.39 28.46 12.23
CA LEU A 139 6.17 27.70 11.88
C LEU A 139 6.40 26.78 10.67
N ASP A 140 7.37 27.10 9.81
CA ASP A 140 7.60 26.38 8.54
C ASP A 140 8.10 24.93 8.75
N ILE A 141 8.66 24.63 9.93
CA ILE A 141 9.09 23.29 10.31
C ILE A 141 7.95 22.41 10.83
N GLN A 142 6.78 22.98 11.12
CA GLN A 142 5.64 22.25 11.66
C GLN A 142 4.74 21.73 10.53
N PHE A 143 3.96 20.69 10.83
CA PHE A 143 2.85 20.29 9.97
C PHE A 143 1.69 21.27 10.18
N SER A 144 1.22 21.89 9.11
CA SER A 144 0.03 22.72 9.10
C SER A 144 -1.24 21.85 9.10
N PRO A 145 -2.43 22.43 9.39
CA PRO A 145 -3.69 21.71 9.24
C PRO A 145 -3.90 21.15 7.82
N ALA A 146 -3.51 21.90 6.78
CA ALA A 146 -3.63 21.45 5.39
C ALA A 146 -2.75 20.22 5.08
N ASP A 147 -1.55 20.13 5.69
CA ASP A 147 -0.71 18.95 5.57
C ASP A 147 -1.38 17.71 6.19
N CYS A 148 -2.01 17.88 7.34
CA CYS A 148 -2.76 16.82 8.02
C CYS A 148 -3.97 16.37 7.20
N ASP A 149 -4.70 17.31 6.59
CA ASP A 149 -5.84 17.00 5.70
C ASP A 149 -5.39 16.18 4.49
N ILE A 150 -4.26 16.54 3.87
CA ILE A 150 -3.67 15.79 2.74
C ILE A 150 -3.26 14.37 3.16
N ILE A 151 -2.60 14.23 4.32
CA ILE A 151 -2.18 12.91 4.84
C ILE A 151 -3.41 12.06 5.14
N GLN A 152 -4.43 12.63 5.80
CA GLN A 152 -5.67 11.94 6.13
C GLN A 152 -6.38 11.46 4.86
N GLU A 153 -6.54 12.33 3.87
CA GLU A 153 -7.17 11.99 2.60
C GLU A 153 -6.39 10.89 1.89
N ALA A 154 -5.06 10.99 1.83
CA ALA A 154 -4.24 10.03 1.12
C ALA A 154 -4.31 8.64 1.73
N ILE A 155 -4.29 8.51 3.06
CA ILE A 155 -4.43 7.23 3.74
C ILE A 155 -5.87 6.70 3.61
N ALA A 156 -6.88 7.56 3.72
CA ALA A 156 -8.26 7.12 3.50
C ALA A 156 -8.51 6.63 2.06
N ALA A 157 -7.76 7.16 1.08
CA ALA A 157 -7.84 6.76 -0.31
C ALA A 157 -7.27 5.35 -0.57
N THR A 158 -6.52 4.74 0.35
CA THR A 158 -6.04 3.35 0.22
C THR A 158 -7.09 2.32 0.63
N ILE A 159 -8.21 2.73 1.22
CA ILE A 159 -9.30 1.82 1.59
C ILE A 159 -9.78 1.07 0.36
N CYS A 160 -9.62 -0.24 0.42
CA CYS A 160 -9.97 -1.15 -0.67
C CYS A 160 -11.40 -1.68 -0.55
N ASP A 161 -12.02 -1.91 -1.70
CA ASP A 161 -13.27 -2.66 -1.85
C ASP A 161 -13.10 -3.74 -2.94
N PHE A 162 -14.01 -4.70 -2.97
CA PHE A 162 -14.01 -5.79 -3.94
C PHE A 162 -15.12 -5.60 -4.97
N ASP A 163 -14.75 -5.51 -6.24
CA ASP A 163 -15.71 -5.48 -7.33
C ASP A 163 -16.06 -6.92 -7.76
N PRO A 164 -17.31 -7.39 -7.55
CA PRO A 164 -17.71 -8.74 -7.94
C PRO A 164 -17.75 -8.94 -9.46
N GLY A 165 -17.96 -7.87 -10.24
CA GLY A 165 -18.02 -7.91 -11.70
C GLY A 165 -16.65 -8.19 -12.33
N ASP A 166 -15.63 -7.50 -11.83
CA ASP A 166 -14.24 -7.69 -12.28
C ASP A 166 -13.48 -8.76 -11.48
N ARG A 167 -14.08 -9.25 -10.38
CA ARG A 167 -13.46 -10.15 -9.40
C ARG A 167 -12.10 -9.64 -8.93
N ALA A 168 -12.00 -8.33 -8.69
CA ALA A 168 -10.76 -7.64 -8.38
C ALA A 168 -10.95 -6.62 -7.25
N ILE A 169 -9.86 -6.33 -6.55
CA ILE A 169 -9.80 -5.25 -5.56
C ILE A 169 -9.59 -3.91 -6.29
N PHE A 170 -10.27 -2.86 -5.82
CA PHE A 170 -10.10 -1.48 -6.26
C PHE A 170 -10.21 -0.52 -5.06
N GLN A 171 -9.79 0.73 -5.25
CA GLN A 171 -9.91 1.78 -4.23
C GLN A 171 -11.03 2.75 -4.65
N PRO A 172 -12.21 2.71 -4.01
CA PRO A 172 -13.40 3.45 -4.46
C PRO A 172 -13.20 4.96 -4.54
N TYR A 173 -12.34 5.52 -3.71
CA TYR A 173 -12.06 6.95 -3.65
C TYR A 173 -11.65 7.53 -5.03
N LEU A 174 -10.88 6.78 -5.83
CA LEU A 174 -10.45 7.20 -7.18
C LEU A 174 -11.60 7.36 -8.19
N TYR A 175 -12.77 6.80 -7.90
CA TYR A 175 -13.94 6.80 -8.78
C TYR A 175 -14.98 7.85 -8.39
N THR A 176 -14.72 8.60 -7.31
CA THR A 176 -15.58 9.70 -6.87
C THR A 176 -15.41 10.94 -7.75
N ASP A 177 -16.44 11.79 -7.78
CA ASP A 177 -16.41 13.10 -8.46
C ASP A 177 -15.77 14.21 -7.61
N ALA A 178 -15.34 13.89 -6.38
CA ALA A 178 -14.65 14.84 -5.53
C ALA A 178 -13.30 15.23 -6.14
N GLU A 179 -12.90 16.48 -5.92
CA GLU A 179 -11.52 16.92 -6.12
C GLU A 179 -10.62 16.14 -5.15
N LYS A 180 -9.50 15.65 -5.65
CA LYS A 180 -8.61 14.73 -4.93
C LYS A 180 -7.24 15.36 -4.82
N SER A 181 -6.58 15.25 -3.67
CA SER A 181 -5.19 15.65 -3.62
C SER A 181 -4.33 14.76 -4.54
N PRO A 182 -3.31 15.34 -5.18
CA PRO A 182 -2.31 14.58 -5.92
C PRO A 182 -1.64 13.48 -5.08
N VAL A 183 -1.47 13.71 -3.78
CA VAL A 183 -0.90 12.75 -2.83
C VAL A 183 -1.79 11.52 -2.72
N ALA A 184 -3.11 11.70 -2.58
CA ALA A 184 -4.06 10.60 -2.51
C ALA A 184 -4.06 9.75 -3.79
N ILE A 185 -4.12 10.39 -4.97
CA ILE A 185 -4.10 9.68 -6.25
C ILE A 185 -2.82 8.85 -6.40
N ILE A 186 -1.65 9.46 -6.15
CA ILE A 186 -0.37 8.76 -6.28
C ILE A 186 -0.27 7.62 -5.28
N LEU A 187 -0.65 7.83 -4.02
CA LEU A 187 -0.57 6.80 -2.99
C LEU A 187 -1.49 5.61 -3.31
N SER A 188 -2.74 5.85 -3.72
CA SER A 188 -3.66 4.79 -4.13
C SER A 188 -3.08 3.94 -5.27
N LEU A 189 -2.59 4.59 -6.33
CA LEU A 189 -1.94 3.90 -7.46
C LEU A 189 -0.68 3.13 -7.04
N ALA A 190 0.10 3.70 -6.12
CA ALA A 190 1.31 3.10 -5.62
C ALA A 190 1.02 1.87 -4.76
N ASP A 191 0.00 1.89 -3.90
CA ASP A 191 -0.32 0.83 -2.93
C ASP A 191 -0.64 -0.52 -3.60
N ILE A 192 -1.53 -0.51 -4.59
CA ILE A 192 -1.94 -1.72 -5.33
C ILE A 192 -1.32 -1.85 -6.73
N GLY A 193 -0.21 -1.14 -6.96
CA GLY A 193 0.45 -1.01 -8.26
C GLY A 193 1.54 -2.03 -8.60
N ALA A 194 1.88 -2.98 -7.72
CA ALA A 194 3.07 -3.84 -7.87
C ALA A 194 3.13 -4.57 -9.22
N ILE A 195 2.03 -5.18 -9.68
CA ILE A 195 2.02 -5.89 -10.96
C ILE A 195 2.27 -4.97 -12.16
N CYS A 196 1.78 -3.73 -12.13
CA CYS A 196 1.93 -2.79 -13.23
C CYS A 196 3.31 -2.11 -13.24
N ILE A 197 3.96 -1.96 -12.09
CA ILE A 197 5.22 -1.20 -11.93
C ILE A 197 6.45 -2.11 -11.78
N GLU A 198 6.35 -3.17 -10.98
CA GLU A 198 7.47 -4.04 -10.62
C GLU A 198 7.35 -5.44 -11.27
N GLY A 199 6.21 -5.76 -11.89
CA GLY A 199 5.98 -6.96 -12.67
C GLY A 199 5.64 -8.21 -11.84
N ILE A 200 5.64 -9.36 -12.52
CA ILE A 200 5.17 -10.65 -11.97
C ILE A 200 5.90 -11.09 -10.69
N PRO A 201 7.24 -10.97 -10.57
CA PRO A 201 7.93 -11.44 -9.37
C PRO A 201 7.49 -10.71 -8.09
N ALA A 202 7.38 -9.38 -8.14
CA ALA A 202 6.91 -8.58 -7.02
C ALA A 202 5.45 -8.90 -6.69
N PHE A 203 4.59 -8.96 -7.71
CA PHE A 203 3.17 -9.29 -7.55
C PHE A 203 2.95 -10.66 -6.87
N ARG A 204 3.73 -11.68 -7.25
CA ARG A 204 3.65 -13.01 -6.62
C ARG A 204 4.12 -13.00 -5.18
N GLN A 205 5.21 -12.29 -4.90
CA GLN A 205 5.73 -12.13 -3.56
C GLN A 205 4.66 -11.54 -2.64
N GLU A 206 4.09 -10.39 -3.01
CA GLU A 206 3.02 -9.74 -2.24
C GLU A 206 1.80 -10.65 -2.12
N GLY A 207 1.41 -11.30 -3.22
CA GLY A 207 0.29 -12.23 -3.24
C GLY A 207 0.43 -13.41 -2.27
N ARG A 208 1.65 -13.93 -2.09
CA ARG A 208 1.98 -14.98 -1.11
C ARG A 208 1.98 -14.43 0.32
N GLU A 209 2.60 -13.28 0.53
CA GLU A 209 2.67 -12.64 1.85
C GLU A 209 1.27 -12.31 2.38
N ILE A 210 0.39 -11.75 1.53
CA ILE A 210 -1.01 -11.48 1.88
C ILE A 210 -1.71 -12.79 2.27
N PHE A 211 -1.51 -13.85 1.49
CA PHE A 211 -2.15 -15.14 1.79
C PHE A 211 -1.73 -15.70 3.15
N LEU A 212 -0.42 -15.65 3.45
CA LEU A 212 0.10 -16.14 4.73
C LEU A 212 -0.34 -15.29 5.91
N GLU A 213 -0.46 -13.98 5.71
CA GLU A 213 -0.97 -13.08 6.74
C GLU A 213 -2.45 -13.33 7.04
N GLU A 214 -3.26 -13.50 6.01
CA GLU A 214 -4.67 -13.84 6.16
C GLU A 214 -4.85 -15.25 6.73
N ASN A 215 -3.94 -16.19 6.42
CA ASN A 215 -4.08 -17.60 6.76
C ASN A 215 -2.86 -18.10 7.56
N PRO A 216 -2.67 -17.65 8.81
CA PRO A 216 -1.48 -17.98 9.60
C PRO A 216 -1.31 -19.49 9.85
N ASP A 217 -2.38 -20.28 9.80
CA ASP A 217 -2.33 -21.74 9.92
C ASP A 217 -1.61 -22.43 8.73
N PHE A 218 -1.42 -21.73 7.60
CA PHE A 218 -0.61 -22.25 6.48
C PHE A 218 0.89 -22.05 6.69
N VAL A 219 1.32 -21.16 7.59
CA VAL A 219 2.74 -20.87 7.81
C VAL A 219 3.53 -22.14 8.17
N PRO A 220 3.09 -22.99 9.13
CA PRO A 220 3.79 -24.24 9.41
C PRO A 220 3.88 -25.16 8.19
N LEU A 221 2.86 -25.20 7.33
CA LEU A 221 2.85 -26.04 6.13
C LEU A 221 3.86 -25.59 5.07
N VAL A 222 4.14 -24.29 5.01
CA VAL A 222 5.16 -23.74 4.11
C VAL A 222 6.57 -23.96 4.66
N LEU A 223 6.76 -23.84 5.98
CA LEU A 223 8.06 -24.03 6.63
C LEU A 223 8.43 -25.52 6.79
N HIS A 224 7.42 -26.37 7.01
CA HIS A 224 7.54 -27.80 7.29
C HIS A 224 6.53 -28.61 6.45
N PRO A 225 6.72 -28.72 5.12
CA PRO A 225 5.77 -29.40 4.23
C PRO A 225 5.51 -30.87 4.60
N GLU A 226 6.45 -31.53 5.27
CA GLU A 226 6.27 -32.88 5.81
C GLU A 226 5.10 -33.02 6.78
N GLU A 227 4.72 -31.93 7.46
CA GLU A 227 3.57 -31.90 8.35
C GLU A 227 2.25 -32.17 7.62
N LEU A 228 2.19 -31.98 6.29
CA LEU A 228 1.00 -32.31 5.51
C LEU A 228 0.56 -33.76 5.70
N ALA A 229 1.50 -34.69 5.89
CA ALA A 229 1.20 -36.11 6.08
C ALA A 229 0.32 -36.39 7.31
N GLN A 230 0.24 -35.46 8.27
CA GLN A 230 -0.57 -35.61 9.48
C GLN A 230 -2.07 -35.35 9.26
N TYR A 231 -2.44 -34.70 8.14
CA TYR A 231 -3.82 -34.33 7.86
C TYR A 231 -4.57 -35.42 7.09
N SER A 232 -5.88 -35.44 7.25
CA SER A 232 -6.76 -36.37 6.52
C SER A 232 -6.86 -35.99 5.03
N PRO A 233 -7.25 -36.94 4.16
CA PRO A 233 -7.48 -36.65 2.74
C PRO A 233 -8.51 -35.53 2.50
N THR A 234 -9.55 -35.44 3.33
CA THR A 234 -10.54 -34.35 3.26
C THR A 234 -9.88 -32.99 3.50
N LYS A 235 -8.98 -32.91 4.49
CA LYS A 235 -8.28 -31.66 4.80
C LYS A 235 -7.30 -31.30 3.69
N HIS A 236 -6.62 -32.27 3.08
CA HIS A 236 -5.78 -32.01 1.89
C HIS A 236 -6.60 -31.37 0.76
N GLU A 237 -7.79 -31.88 0.49
CA GLU A 237 -8.67 -31.32 -0.55
C GLU A 237 -9.20 -29.91 -0.19
N GLU A 238 -9.45 -29.63 1.08
CA GLU A 238 -9.77 -28.26 1.54
C GLU A 238 -8.60 -27.29 1.31
N LEU A 239 -7.38 -27.69 1.70
CA LEU A 239 -6.18 -26.86 1.49
C LEU A 239 -5.93 -26.61 0.00
N ARG A 240 -6.07 -27.66 -0.82
CA ARG A 240 -5.92 -27.58 -2.29
C ARG A 240 -6.90 -26.58 -2.88
N ARG A 241 -8.19 -26.68 -2.52
CA ARG A 241 -9.22 -25.74 -3.02
C ARG A 241 -8.96 -24.30 -2.58
N ASN A 242 -8.49 -24.08 -1.34
CA ASN A 242 -8.16 -22.75 -0.86
C ASN A 242 -7.00 -22.12 -1.65
N LEU A 243 -5.91 -22.85 -1.84
CA LEU A 243 -4.76 -22.38 -2.61
C LEU A 243 -5.09 -22.17 -4.09
N LEU A 244 -5.86 -23.08 -4.69
CA LEU A 244 -6.32 -22.94 -6.07
C LEU A 244 -7.19 -21.69 -6.24
N SER A 245 -8.13 -21.45 -5.32
CA SER A 245 -8.95 -20.23 -5.34
C SER A 245 -8.09 -18.97 -5.22
N ARG A 246 -7.01 -19.01 -4.44
CA ARG A 246 -6.06 -17.90 -4.32
C ARG A 246 -5.27 -17.67 -5.61
N ALA A 247 -4.78 -18.72 -6.26
CA ALA A 247 -4.09 -18.63 -7.55
C ALA A 247 -5.00 -18.04 -8.64
N GLN A 248 -6.26 -18.49 -8.69
CA GLN A 248 -7.27 -17.93 -9.61
C GLN A 248 -7.59 -16.46 -9.31
N PHE A 249 -7.67 -16.09 -8.03
CA PHE A 249 -7.89 -14.71 -7.61
C PHE A 249 -6.77 -13.78 -8.08
N GLN A 250 -5.50 -14.20 -8.02
CA GLN A 250 -4.36 -13.38 -8.48
C GLN A 250 -4.49 -12.99 -9.97
N ILE A 251 -4.98 -13.89 -10.82
CA ILE A 251 -5.24 -13.56 -12.24
C ILE A 251 -6.33 -12.49 -12.37
N GLY A 252 -7.44 -12.66 -11.66
CA GLY A 252 -8.53 -11.68 -11.65
C GLY A 252 -8.08 -10.32 -11.17
N PHE A 253 -7.32 -10.29 -10.07
CA PHE A 253 -6.81 -9.05 -9.51
C PHE A 253 -5.87 -8.33 -10.48
N ALA A 254 -4.89 -9.02 -11.07
CA ALA A 254 -4.00 -8.41 -12.07
C ALA A 254 -4.79 -7.87 -13.28
N GLN A 255 -5.75 -8.63 -13.79
CA GLN A 255 -6.57 -8.18 -14.92
C GLN A 255 -7.38 -6.92 -14.57
N GLY A 256 -7.98 -6.88 -13.38
CA GLY A 256 -8.68 -5.69 -12.88
C GLY A 256 -7.76 -4.48 -12.79
N ARG A 257 -6.54 -4.67 -12.28
CA ARG A 257 -5.53 -3.60 -12.21
C ARG A 257 -5.19 -3.01 -13.57
N PHE A 258 -5.11 -3.85 -14.61
CA PHE A 258 -4.77 -3.41 -15.96
C PHE A 258 -5.94 -2.63 -16.58
N ASN A 259 -7.15 -3.17 -16.45
CA ASN A 259 -8.37 -2.56 -17.00
C ASN A 259 -8.67 -1.19 -16.39
N ARG A 260 -8.30 -0.98 -15.11
CA ARG A 260 -8.63 0.23 -14.35
C ARG A 260 -7.60 1.34 -14.47
N LEU A 261 -6.38 1.02 -14.91
CA LEU A 261 -5.27 1.96 -14.92
C LEU A 261 -5.61 3.27 -15.65
N GLN A 262 -6.30 3.20 -16.79
CA GLN A 262 -6.69 4.39 -17.55
C GLN A 262 -7.64 5.30 -16.76
N VAL A 263 -8.62 4.72 -16.07
CA VAL A 263 -9.60 5.49 -15.29
C VAL A 263 -8.93 6.07 -14.04
N GLU A 264 -8.09 5.31 -13.37
CA GLU A 264 -7.45 5.71 -12.11
C GLU A 264 -6.33 6.74 -12.30
N THR A 265 -5.81 6.89 -13.52
CA THR A 265 -4.81 7.91 -13.87
C THR A 265 -5.42 9.16 -14.50
N ARG A 266 -6.76 9.24 -14.64
CA ARG A 266 -7.44 10.34 -15.35
C ARG A 266 -7.26 11.72 -14.71
N ASP A 267 -7.04 11.75 -13.40
CA ASP A 267 -6.90 12.97 -12.61
C ASP A 267 -5.42 13.45 -12.56
N LEU A 268 -4.49 12.73 -13.23
CA LEU A 268 -3.11 13.17 -13.42
C LEU A 268 -2.97 14.02 -14.69
N PRO A 269 -1.95 14.91 -14.78
CA PRO A 269 -1.68 15.70 -15.98
C PRO A 269 -1.61 14.86 -17.25
N VAL A 270 -2.42 15.20 -18.26
CA VAL A 270 -2.51 14.45 -19.52
C VAL A 270 -1.14 14.29 -20.20
N GLN A 271 -0.27 15.29 -20.04
CA GLN A 271 1.07 15.30 -20.61
C GLN A 271 2.03 14.30 -19.93
N SER A 272 1.75 13.85 -18.70
CA SER A 272 2.56 12.84 -18.01
C SER A 272 2.17 11.40 -18.38
N LEU A 273 0.96 11.19 -18.92
CA LEU A 273 0.44 9.85 -19.24
C LEU A 273 1.36 9.01 -20.14
N PRO A 274 2.02 9.57 -21.19
CA PRO A 274 2.97 8.79 -21.99
C PRO A 274 4.15 8.26 -21.16
N THR A 275 4.73 9.07 -20.27
CA THR A 275 5.82 8.64 -19.38
C THR A 275 5.30 7.62 -18.36
N LEU A 276 4.14 7.88 -17.75
CA LEU A 276 3.52 6.97 -16.81
C LEU A 276 3.29 5.58 -17.41
N TYR A 277 2.69 5.48 -18.61
CA TYR A 277 2.38 4.17 -19.19
C TYR A 277 3.60 3.44 -19.76
N ASN A 278 4.59 4.18 -20.31
CA ASN A 278 5.74 3.54 -20.94
C ASN A 278 6.89 3.24 -19.98
N GLU A 279 7.03 4.02 -18.90
CA GLU A 279 8.20 3.92 -18.01
C GLU A 279 7.83 3.49 -16.59
N VAL A 280 6.71 3.96 -16.05
CA VAL A 280 6.30 3.66 -14.66
C VAL A 280 5.43 2.40 -14.61
N PHE A 281 4.33 2.36 -15.34
CA PHE A 281 3.41 1.23 -15.44
C PHE A 281 3.79 0.28 -16.59
N ALA A 282 5.09 0.12 -16.83
CA ALA A 282 5.62 -0.57 -18.01
C ALA A 282 5.17 -2.03 -18.14
N TYR A 283 4.74 -2.67 -17.04
CA TYR A 283 4.25 -4.05 -17.01
C TYR A 283 2.72 -4.17 -17.19
N ALA A 284 1.99 -3.06 -17.31
CA ALA A 284 0.57 -3.06 -17.64
C ALA A 284 0.33 -3.34 -19.14
N ASN A 285 0.75 -4.52 -19.61
CA ASN A 285 0.72 -4.91 -21.02
C ASN A 285 0.29 -6.37 -21.23
N ASP A 286 -0.12 -6.70 -22.45
CA ASP A 286 -0.65 -8.03 -22.80
C ASP A 286 0.37 -9.16 -22.57
N ASP A 287 1.67 -8.91 -22.80
CA ASP A 287 2.72 -9.90 -22.61
C ASP A 287 2.84 -10.32 -21.15
N THR A 288 2.83 -9.35 -20.23
CA THR A 288 2.84 -9.60 -18.78
C THR A 288 1.60 -10.39 -18.36
N MET A 289 0.43 -10.03 -18.88
CA MET A 289 -0.81 -10.75 -18.57
C MET A 289 -0.79 -12.19 -19.11
N ALA A 290 -0.27 -12.40 -20.32
CA ALA A 290 -0.14 -13.72 -20.94
C ALA A 290 0.84 -14.59 -20.15
N GLU A 291 2.00 -14.06 -19.76
CA GLU A 291 2.98 -14.76 -18.94
C GLU A 291 2.41 -15.13 -17.57
N LEU A 292 1.71 -14.19 -16.91
CA LEU A 292 1.10 -14.43 -15.61
C LEU A 292 0.06 -15.55 -15.68
N LYS A 293 -0.78 -15.58 -16.72
CA LYS A 293 -1.78 -16.65 -16.95
C LYS A 293 -1.11 -17.99 -17.26
N ALA A 294 -0.01 -18.00 -18.00
CA ALA A 294 0.69 -19.23 -18.38
C ALA A 294 1.45 -19.87 -17.21
N THR A 295 1.88 -19.08 -16.23
CA THR A 295 2.77 -19.53 -15.15
C THR A 295 2.09 -19.62 -13.78
N THR A 296 0.82 -19.23 -13.66
CA THR A 296 0.04 -19.36 -12.42
C THR A 296 -0.82 -20.62 -12.48
N PRO A 297 -0.74 -21.53 -11.50
CA PRO A 297 -1.44 -22.82 -11.57
C PRO A 297 -2.93 -22.66 -11.23
N THR A 298 -3.75 -22.42 -12.25
CA THR A 298 -5.21 -22.18 -12.10
C THR A 298 -6.09 -23.37 -12.50
N ASP A 299 -5.50 -24.49 -12.94
CA ASP A 299 -6.24 -25.66 -13.41
C ASP A 299 -6.99 -26.34 -12.23
N PRO A 300 -8.29 -26.69 -12.39
CA PRO A 300 -9.03 -27.43 -11.37
C PRO A 300 -8.36 -28.71 -10.87
N ASP A 301 -7.53 -29.35 -11.71
CA ASP A 301 -6.82 -30.60 -11.41
C ASP A 301 -5.40 -30.38 -10.85
N THR A 302 -4.95 -29.13 -10.65
CA THR A 302 -3.66 -28.83 -10.01
C THR A 302 -3.57 -29.47 -8.63
N SER A 303 -2.44 -30.16 -8.39
CA SER A 303 -2.17 -30.87 -7.14
C SER A 303 -1.88 -29.92 -5.97
N LEU A 304 -2.13 -30.37 -4.73
CA LEU A 304 -1.78 -29.61 -3.52
C LEU A 304 -0.28 -29.28 -3.45
N ASN A 305 0.58 -30.23 -3.84
CA ASN A 305 2.04 -30.03 -3.79
C ASN A 305 2.51 -28.96 -4.77
N GLU A 306 1.92 -28.91 -5.96
CA GLU A 306 2.22 -27.88 -6.95
C GLU A 306 1.77 -26.49 -6.48
N LEU A 307 0.57 -26.41 -5.88
CA LEU A 307 0.05 -25.16 -5.31
C LEU A 307 0.86 -24.65 -4.11
N LEU A 308 1.46 -25.54 -3.32
CA LEU A 308 2.32 -25.17 -2.20
C LEU A 308 3.73 -24.75 -2.64
N ALA A 309 4.20 -25.25 -3.78
CA ALA A 309 5.49 -24.89 -4.35
C ALA A 309 5.47 -23.54 -5.08
N PHE A 310 4.28 -23.12 -5.54
CA PHE A 310 4.01 -21.83 -6.17
C PHE A 310 3.94 -20.70 -5.12
#